data_AF-A0A0K8VY24-F1
#
_entry.id   AF-A0A0K8VY24-F1
#
_cell.length_a   1.000
_cell.length_b   1.000
_cell.length_c   1.000
_cell.angle_alpha   90.00
_cell.angle_beta   90.00
_cell.angle_gamma   90.00
#
_symmetry.space_group_name_H-M   'P 1'
#
loop_
_entity.id
_entity.type
_entity.pdbx_description
1 polymer ?
#
loop_
_entity_poly.entity_id
_entity_poly.type
_entity_poly.pdbx_seq_one_letter_code
_entity_poly.pdbx_strand_id
1 'polypeptide(L)'
;MLRRSKCSLNEVSMTSAIELIKRAIEEGVNIAEVYVDTVGPPEKYQEKLKGIFPQFKITVAKKADSTYPIVSAASICAKVTRDTALKVWKFPEGIKLSSAKFGSGYPGDPVTKRFLSENLDMVFGFPRLVRFSWSTAENALANKVFEMEFDEPDDQKPKYAGPKLTQFFKGATKHGDVQRKPCRFFKERFLDNVTDF
;
A
#
# COMPACT_ATOMS: atom_id res chain seq x y z
N MET A 1 0.74 0.50 -0.75
CA MET A 1 0.79 -0.97 -0.64
C MET A 1 -0.53 -1.59 -1.08
N LEU A 2 -1.67 -1.25 -0.46
CA LEU A 2 -3.02 -1.71 -0.86
C LEU A 2 -3.64 -0.89 -2.00
N ARG A 3 -2.85 -0.54 -3.04
CA ARG A 3 -3.35 0.19 -4.21
C ARG A 3 -3.63 -0.81 -5.34
N ARG A 4 -4.52 -0.46 -6.28
CA ARG A 4 -4.80 -1.29 -7.48
C ARG A 4 -3.53 -1.76 -8.19
N SER A 5 -2.57 -0.84 -8.38
CA SER A 5 -1.21 -1.21 -8.78
C SER A 5 -0.37 -1.50 -7.53
N LYS A 6 0.14 -2.73 -7.44
CA LYS A 6 0.92 -3.19 -6.30
C LYS A 6 2.20 -2.37 -6.17
N CYS A 7 2.38 -1.75 -5.00
CA CYS A 7 3.59 -1.01 -4.65
C CYS A 7 4.13 -1.56 -3.32
N SER A 8 5.36 -2.06 -3.35
CA SER A 8 5.97 -2.75 -2.20
C SER A 8 6.58 -1.77 -1.19
N LEU A 9 6.79 -2.22 0.06
CA LEU A 9 7.46 -1.39 1.07
C LEU A 9 8.90 -1.03 0.66
N ASN A 10 9.60 -1.96 -0.01
CA ASN A 10 10.94 -1.72 -0.54
C ASN A 10 10.93 -0.61 -1.59
N GLU A 11 9.93 -0.59 -2.47
CA GLU A 11 9.78 0.44 -3.48
C GLU A 11 9.47 1.82 -2.86
N VAL A 12 8.57 1.87 -1.87
CA VAL A 12 8.29 3.10 -1.12
C VAL A 12 9.55 3.63 -0.44
N SER A 13 10.30 2.75 0.22
CA SER A 13 11.56 3.09 0.91
C SER A 13 12.60 3.65 -0.05
N MET A 14 12.87 2.94 -1.16
CA MET A 14 13.83 3.40 -2.17
C MET A 14 13.41 4.72 -2.82
N THR A 15 12.12 4.87 -3.15
CA THR A 15 11.61 6.11 -3.76
C THR A 15 11.74 7.29 -2.81
N SER A 16 11.42 7.10 -1.52
CA SER A 16 11.58 8.15 -0.50
C SER A 16 13.03 8.58 -0.32
N ALA A 17 13.99 7.63 -0.34
CA ALA A 17 15.41 7.94 -0.28
C ALA A 17 15.89 8.72 -1.51
N ILE A 18 15.42 8.35 -2.70
CA ILE A 18 15.71 9.07 -3.96
C ILE A 18 15.17 10.50 -3.89
N GLU A 19 13.95 10.70 -3.40
CA GLU A 19 13.34 12.02 -3.24
C GLU A 19 14.10 12.90 -2.26
N LEU A 20 14.61 12.33 -1.15
CA LEU A 20 15.46 13.07 -0.21
C LEU A 20 16.78 13.52 -0.85
N ILE A 21 17.41 12.66 -1.67
CA ILE A 21 18.62 13.04 -2.41
C ILE A 21 18.30 14.16 -3.41
N LYS A 22 17.22 14.03 -4.19
CA LYS A 22 16.78 15.07 -5.14
C LYS A 22 16.55 16.40 -4.43
N ARG A 23 15.86 16.38 -3.30
CA ARG A 23 15.62 17.59 -2.50
C ARG A 23 16.92 18.23 -2.05
N ALA A 24 17.91 17.46 -1.60
CA ALA A 24 19.21 18.01 -1.24
C ALA A 24 19.89 18.71 -2.44
N ILE A 25 19.76 18.16 -3.66
CA ILE A 25 20.26 18.81 -4.88
C ILE A 25 19.50 20.13 -5.15
N GLU A 26 18.18 20.12 -5.04
CA GLU A 26 17.31 21.29 -5.25
C GLU A 26 17.62 22.42 -4.26
N GLU A 27 17.98 22.09 -3.03
CA GLU A 27 18.43 23.03 -1.99
C GLU A 27 19.87 23.52 -2.22
N GLY A 28 20.53 23.12 -3.31
CA GLY A 28 21.88 23.57 -3.69
C GLY A 28 23.01 22.91 -2.93
N VAL A 29 22.77 21.77 -2.27
CA VAL A 29 23.83 21.02 -1.57
C VAL A 29 24.83 20.45 -2.57
N ASN A 30 26.12 20.75 -2.39
CA ASN A 30 27.19 20.19 -3.20
C ASN A 30 27.49 18.74 -2.76
N ILE A 31 26.83 17.78 -3.41
CA ILE A 31 26.96 16.35 -3.08
C ILE A 31 28.10 15.74 -3.91
N ALA A 32 29.09 15.15 -3.24
CA ALA A 32 30.15 14.37 -3.89
C ALA A 32 29.94 12.85 -3.72
N GLU A 33 29.58 12.42 -2.52
CA GLU A 33 29.39 11.01 -2.16
C GLU A 33 28.05 10.78 -1.46
N VAL A 34 27.43 9.63 -1.70
CA VAL A 34 26.17 9.21 -1.08
C VAL A 34 26.36 7.83 -0.46
N TYR A 35 26.02 7.71 0.82
CA TYR A 35 26.10 6.46 1.58
C TYR A 35 24.72 6.07 2.08
N VAL A 36 24.30 4.83 1.82
CA VAL A 36 22.96 4.35 2.15
C VAL A 36 23.03 3.02 2.89
N ASP A 37 22.33 2.95 4.03
CA ASP A 37 22.11 1.69 4.75
C ASP A 37 21.00 0.86 4.10
N THR A 38 21.19 -0.45 4.02
CA THR A 38 20.17 -1.38 3.49
C THR A 38 20.03 -2.64 4.33
N VAL A 39 18.81 -3.16 4.36
CA VAL A 39 18.50 -4.49 4.92
C VAL A 39 18.57 -5.59 3.85
N GLY A 40 18.49 -5.22 2.58
CA GLY A 40 18.47 -6.14 1.43
C GLY A 40 19.81 -6.27 0.70
N PRO A 41 19.82 -6.89 -0.49
CA PRO A 41 21.00 -6.94 -1.35
C PRO A 41 21.43 -5.52 -1.78
N PRO A 42 22.64 -5.06 -1.44
CA PRO A 42 23.09 -3.71 -1.76
C PRO A 42 23.32 -3.49 -3.26
N GLU A 43 23.65 -4.54 -4.02
CA GLU A 43 24.13 -4.44 -5.40
C GLU A 43 23.05 -3.83 -6.31
N LYS A 44 21.85 -4.41 -6.31
CA LYS A 44 20.71 -3.93 -7.11
C LYS A 44 20.29 -2.52 -6.73
N TYR A 45 20.36 -2.19 -5.43
CA TYR A 45 19.98 -0.86 -4.97
C TYR A 45 21.02 0.19 -5.38
N GLN A 46 22.30 -0.15 -5.27
CA GLN A 46 23.39 0.71 -5.71
C GLN A 46 23.35 0.95 -7.22
N GLU A 47 23.12 -0.08 -8.03
CA GLU A 47 22.94 0.04 -9.48
C GLU A 47 21.78 0.98 -9.81
N LYS A 48 20.63 0.81 -9.14
CA LYS A 48 19.47 1.69 -9.32
C LYS A 48 19.80 3.14 -8.99
N LEU A 49 20.46 3.40 -7.86
CA LEU A 49 20.84 4.77 -7.48
C LEU A 49 21.87 5.37 -8.43
N LYS A 50 22.86 4.58 -8.88
CA LYS A 50 23.86 5.03 -9.87
C LYS A 50 23.22 5.36 -11.22
N GLY A 51 22.19 4.61 -11.63
CA GLY A 51 21.43 4.91 -12.85
C GLY A 51 20.67 6.23 -12.78
N ILE A 52 20.27 6.67 -11.58
CA ILE A 52 19.53 7.93 -11.37
C ILE A 52 20.49 9.10 -11.13
N PHE A 53 21.57 8.88 -10.39
CA PHE A 53 22.55 9.89 -10.02
C PHE A 53 23.97 9.48 -10.43
N PRO A 54 24.26 9.43 -11.74
CA PRO A 54 25.56 8.98 -12.25
C PRO A 54 26.74 9.89 -11.84
N GLN A 55 26.45 11.13 -11.45
CA GLN A 55 27.46 12.12 -11.06
C GLN A 55 28.03 11.91 -9.65
N PHE A 56 27.36 11.13 -8.78
CA PHE A 56 27.80 10.94 -7.40
C PHE A 56 28.50 9.60 -7.20
N LYS A 57 29.44 9.56 -6.28
CA LYS A 57 30.00 8.28 -5.80
C LYS A 57 29.06 7.66 -4.78
N ILE A 58 28.36 6.60 -5.18
CA ILE A 58 27.33 5.96 -4.36
C ILE A 58 27.84 4.65 -3.79
N THR A 59 27.69 4.50 -2.47
CA THR A 59 27.95 3.27 -1.73
C THR A 59 26.71 2.84 -0.96
N VAL A 60 26.21 1.64 -1.25
CA VAL A 60 25.13 1.02 -0.49
C VAL A 60 25.70 -0.17 0.27
N ALA A 61 25.49 -0.22 1.59
CA ALA A 61 26.04 -1.29 2.42
C ALA A 61 25.06 -1.71 3.52
N LYS A 62 25.22 -2.94 4.01
CA LYS A 62 24.48 -3.42 5.18
C LYS A 62 25.17 -2.90 6.44
N LYS A 63 24.39 -2.49 7.45
CA LYS A 63 24.90 -1.93 8.72
C LYS A 63 25.81 -0.72 8.48
N ALA A 64 25.46 0.09 7.48
CA ALA A 64 26.26 1.26 7.11
C ALA A 64 26.26 2.31 8.24
N ASP A 65 25.25 2.31 9.10
CA ASP A 65 25.17 3.16 10.30
C ASP A 65 26.24 2.85 11.36
N SER A 66 26.80 1.64 11.34
CA SER A 66 27.88 1.19 12.23
C SER A 66 29.27 1.47 11.65
N THR A 67 29.35 1.66 10.33
CA THR A 67 30.62 1.84 9.59
C THR A 67 30.88 3.30 9.24
N TYR A 68 29.84 4.05 8.86
CA TYR A 68 29.95 5.42 8.35
C TYR A 68 29.28 6.41 9.31
N PRO A 69 30.03 7.36 9.92
CA PRO A 69 29.48 8.31 10.88
C PRO A 69 28.29 9.13 10.36
N ILE A 70 28.31 9.50 9.07
CA ILE A 70 27.21 10.26 8.45
C ILE A 70 25.90 9.45 8.36
N VAL A 71 26.00 8.14 8.15
CA VAL A 71 24.84 7.24 8.12
C VAL A 71 24.35 6.99 9.55
N SER A 72 25.27 6.93 10.52
CA SER A 72 24.93 6.90 11.95
C SER A 72 24.14 8.14 12.37
N ALA A 73 24.60 9.33 11.97
CA ALA A 73 23.89 10.59 12.22
C ALA A 73 22.50 10.59 11.57
N ALA A 74 22.39 10.15 10.31
CA ALA A 74 21.10 10.02 9.62
C ALA A 74 20.15 9.05 10.36
N SER A 75 20.67 7.94 10.90
CA SER A 75 19.92 6.98 11.71
C SER A 75 19.37 7.60 12.99
N ILE A 76 20.16 8.44 13.67
CA ILE A 76 19.72 9.20 14.85
C ILE A 76 18.60 10.16 14.46
N CYS A 77 18.81 10.98 13.43
CA CYS A 77 17.80 11.93 12.94
C CYS A 77 16.47 11.23 12.61
N ALA A 78 16.53 10.10 11.90
CA ALA A 78 15.35 9.33 11.53
C ALA A 78 14.58 8.79 12.76
N LYS A 79 15.29 8.19 13.72
CA LYS A 79 14.69 7.61 14.94
C LYS A 79 14.08 8.70 15.84
N VAL A 80 14.82 9.78 16.09
CA VAL A 80 14.33 10.90 16.91
C VAL A 80 13.11 11.56 16.27
N THR A 81 13.12 11.76 14.95
CA THR A 81 11.98 12.32 14.21
C THR A 81 10.76 11.41 14.30
N ARG A 82 10.94 10.09 14.11
CA ARG A 82 9.86 9.09 14.25
C ARG A 82 9.24 9.16 15.65
N ASP A 83 10.06 9.09 16.69
CA ASP A 83 9.58 9.02 18.06
C ASP A 83 8.89 10.32 18.47
N THR A 84 9.39 11.47 17.98
CA THR A 84 8.74 12.77 18.16
C THR A 84 7.38 12.81 17.46
N ALA A 85 7.31 12.41 16.19
CA ALA A 85 6.07 12.38 15.43
C ALA A 85 4.99 11.51 16.08
N LEU A 86 5.38 10.36 16.67
CA LEU A 86 4.46 9.51 17.43
C LEU A 86 4.01 10.15 18.74
N LYS A 87 4.90 10.85 19.46
CA LYS A 87 4.55 11.54 20.72
C LYS A 87 3.54 12.67 20.50
N VAL A 88 3.65 13.40 19.39
CA VAL A 88 2.76 14.53 19.06
C VAL A 88 1.62 14.15 18.13
N TRP A 89 1.45 12.86 17.83
CA TRP A 89 0.40 12.38 16.95
C TRP A 89 -0.98 12.75 17.48
N LYS A 90 -1.78 13.37 16.61
CA LYS A 90 -3.19 13.67 16.86
C LYS A 90 -4.04 12.82 15.93
N PHE A 91 -4.88 11.97 16.49
CA PHE A 91 -5.79 11.14 15.71
C PHE A 91 -6.83 12.00 14.99
N PRO A 92 -6.88 11.96 13.64
CA PRO A 92 -7.93 12.65 12.88
C PRO A 92 -9.34 12.20 13.26
N GLU A 93 -9.47 10.97 13.78
CA GLU A 93 -10.71 10.36 14.24
C GLU A 93 -11.20 10.92 15.60
N GLY A 94 -10.48 11.87 16.20
CA GLY A 94 -10.84 12.48 17.49
C GLY A 94 -10.46 11.65 18.72
N ILE A 95 -9.73 10.54 18.53
CA ILE A 95 -9.28 9.66 19.62
C ILE A 95 -8.23 10.38 20.48
N LYS A 96 -8.51 10.49 21.78
CA LYS A 96 -7.59 11.10 22.76
C LYS A 96 -6.79 10.02 23.47
N LEU A 97 -5.70 9.57 22.84
CA LEU A 97 -4.76 8.61 23.43
C LEU A 97 -3.34 9.17 23.45
N SER A 98 -2.66 9.01 24.58
CA SER A 98 -1.22 9.28 24.68
C SER A 98 -0.42 8.20 23.96
N SER A 99 0.78 8.53 23.46
CA SER A 99 1.63 7.57 22.75
C SER A 99 1.98 6.31 23.53
N ALA A 100 2.03 6.38 24.86
CA ALA A 100 2.25 5.22 25.72
C ALA A 100 1.13 4.15 25.62
N LYS A 101 -0.06 4.50 25.11
CA LYS A 101 -1.22 3.60 25.06
C LYS A 101 -1.30 2.77 23.79
N PHE A 102 -0.61 3.15 22.72
CA PHE A 102 -0.54 2.35 21.50
C PHE A 102 0.77 1.55 21.36
N GLY A 103 1.64 1.62 22.36
CA GLY A 103 2.84 0.80 22.46
C GLY A 103 3.95 1.21 21.49
N SER A 104 4.85 0.27 21.23
CA SER A 104 6.01 0.42 20.34
C SER A 104 5.65 0.42 18.86
N GLY A 105 4.46 -0.07 18.50
CA GLY A 105 4.02 -0.27 17.12
C GLY A 105 4.52 -1.57 16.48
N TYR A 106 5.29 -2.41 17.19
CA TYR A 106 5.76 -3.69 16.67
C TYR A 106 4.76 -4.83 16.93
N PRO A 107 4.62 -5.80 16.00
CA PRO A 107 3.71 -6.93 16.16
C PRO A 107 3.91 -7.79 17.42
N GLY A 108 5.12 -7.80 17.99
CA GLY A 108 5.45 -8.58 19.18
C GLY A 108 5.01 -7.93 20.50
N ASP A 109 4.69 -6.64 20.48
CA ASP A 109 4.42 -5.87 21.69
C ASP A 109 2.96 -6.06 22.19
N PRO A 110 2.76 -6.54 23.44
CA PRO A 110 1.44 -6.72 24.02
C PRO A 110 0.59 -5.44 24.04
N VAL A 111 1.20 -4.27 24.25
CA VAL A 111 0.47 -2.99 24.28
C VAL A 111 -0.05 -2.64 22.89
N THR A 112 0.78 -2.86 21.85
CA THR A 112 0.39 -2.66 20.45
C THR A 112 -0.76 -3.60 20.06
N LYS A 113 -0.69 -4.89 20.44
CA LYS A 113 -1.79 -5.85 20.17
C LYS A 113 -3.09 -5.45 20.85
N ARG A 114 -3.00 -5.03 22.12
CA ARG A 114 -4.15 -4.55 22.89
C ARG A 114 -4.77 -3.31 22.25
N PHE A 115 -3.94 -2.35 21.82
CA PHE A 115 -4.42 -1.16 21.13
C PHE A 115 -5.22 -1.51 19.87
N LEU A 116 -4.74 -2.45 19.06
CA LEU A 116 -5.48 -2.94 17.89
C LEU A 116 -6.83 -3.54 18.29
N SER A 117 -6.90 -4.36 19.34
CA SER A 117 -8.18 -4.94 19.77
C SER A 117 -9.16 -3.92 20.36
N GLU A 118 -8.66 -2.87 21.02
CA GLU A 118 -9.50 -1.86 21.69
C GLU A 118 -9.96 -0.73 20.76
N ASN A 119 -9.27 -0.50 19.64
CA ASN A 119 -9.53 0.61 18.72
C ASN A 119 -9.92 0.10 17.33
N LEU A 120 -10.87 -0.84 17.32
CA LEU A 120 -11.41 -1.45 16.11
C LEU A 120 -12.87 -1.05 15.93
N ASP A 121 -13.18 -0.46 14.79
CA ASP A 121 -14.53 -0.15 14.31
C ASP A 121 -15.00 -1.23 13.33
N MET A 122 -16.29 -1.62 13.41
CA MET A 122 -16.85 -2.69 12.58
C MET A 122 -16.92 -2.35 11.09
N VAL A 123 -17.01 -1.07 10.74
CA VAL A 123 -17.11 -0.59 9.35
C VAL A 123 -15.76 -0.05 8.89
N PHE A 124 -15.13 0.83 9.67
CA PHE A 124 -13.92 1.54 9.25
C PHE A 124 -12.62 0.82 9.62
N GLY A 125 -12.67 -0.22 10.45
CA GLY A 125 -11.48 -0.92 10.94
C GLY A 125 -10.70 -0.07 11.94
N PHE A 126 -9.44 0.22 11.66
CA PHE A 126 -8.54 0.92 12.59
C PHE A 126 -8.42 2.43 12.33
N PRO A 127 -8.00 3.22 13.34
CA PRO A 127 -7.59 4.60 13.11
C PRO A 127 -6.38 4.69 12.16
N ARG A 128 -6.22 5.83 11.49
CA ARG A 128 -5.20 6.12 10.46
C ARG A 128 -3.76 5.83 10.84
N LEU A 129 -3.45 5.79 12.14
CA LEU A 129 -2.12 5.44 12.62
C LEU A 129 -1.73 4.00 12.23
N VAL A 130 -2.70 3.10 12.13
CA VAL A 130 -2.48 1.68 11.85
C VAL A 130 -2.20 1.46 10.37
N ARG A 131 -1.14 0.70 10.09
CA ARG A 131 -0.78 0.32 8.73
C ARG A 131 -1.57 -0.93 8.31
N PHE A 132 -2.70 -0.73 7.63
CA PHE A 132 -3.58 -1.81 7.16
C PHE A 132 -2.88 -2.86 6.28
N SER A 133 -1.77 -2.51 5.61
CA SER A 133 -1.01 -3.45 4.78
C SER A 133 -0.15 -4.44 5.56
N TRP A 134 -0.12 -4.37 6.90
CA TRP A 134 0.60 -5.35 7.72
C TRP A 134 -0.30 -6.55 8.02
N SER A 135 0.26 -7.76 7.90
CA SER A 135 -0.44 -9.00 8.22
C SER A 135 -1.00 -9.02 9.65
N THR A 136 -0.35 -8.36 10.61
CA THR A 136 -0.86 -8.23 11.98
C THR A 136 -2.16 -7.43 12.03
N ALA A 137 -2.31 -6.38 11.21
CA ALA A 137 -3.53 -5.60 11.12
C ALA A 137 -4.61 -6.40 10.38
N GLU A 138 -4.26 -7.02 9.27
CA GLU A 138 -5.15 -7.90 8.49
C GLU A 138 -5.74 -9.03 9.35
N ASN A 139 -4.89 -9.76 10.07
CA ASN A 139 -5.32 -10.82 11.00
C ASN A 139 -6.16 -10.28 12.16
N ALA A 140 -5.93 -9.03 12.58
CA ALA A 140 -6.72 -8.41 13.64
C ALA A 140 -8.11 -7.96 13.17
N LEU A 141 -8.30 -7.73 11.87
CA LEU A 141 -9.61 -7.43 11.24
C LEU A 141 -10.43 -8.69 11.01
N ALA A 142 -9.76 -9.80 10.67
CA ALA A 142 -10.42 -11.06 10.31
C ALA A 142 -11.52 -11.47 11.32
N ASN A 143 -12.72 -11.73 10.81
CA ASN A 143 -13.92 -12.13 11.57
C ASN A 143 -14.42 -11.13 12.62
N LYS A 144 -13.94 -9.88 12.62
CA LYS A 144 -14.36 -8.83 13.58
C LYS A 144 -14.99 -7.60 12.93
N VAL A 145 -14.85 -7.46 11.62
CA VAL A 145 -15.41 -6.36 10.82
C VAL A 145 -16.34 -6.91 9.75
N PHE A 146 -17.16 -6.02 9.18
CA PHE A 146 -17.97 -6.39 8.02
C PHE A 146 -17.08 -6.74 6.83
N GLU A 147 -17.52 -7.73 6.06
CA GLU A 147 -16.88 -8.08 4.80
C GLU A 147 -17.03 -6.93 3.81
N MET A 148 -15.92 -6.49 3.24
CA MET A 148 -15.88 -5.47 2.21
C MET A 148 -15.25 -6.07 0.96
N GLU A 149 -15.98 -5.99 -0.14
CA GLU A 149 -15.48 -6.33 -1.46
C GLU A 149 -15.01 -5.05 -2.15
N PHE A 150 -13.81 -5.09 -2.72
CA PHE A 150 -13.28 -4.03 -3.56
C PHE A 150 -13.21 -4.52 -4.99
N ASP A 151 -13.37 -3.61 -5.95
CA ASP A 151 -13.09 -3.90 -7.35
C ASP A 151 -11.62 -4.34 -7.50
N GLU A 152 -11.39 -5.65 -7.54
CA GLU A 152 -10.08 -6.21 -7.87
C GLU A 152 -9.76 -5.84 -9.33
N PRO A 153 -8.48 -5.53 -9.64
CA PRO A 153 -8.09 -5.36 -11.03
C PRO A 153 -8.40 -6.66 -11.79
N ASP A 154 -9.08 -6.54 -12.92
CA ASP A 154 -9.32 -7.67 -13.83
C ASP A 154 -7.98 -8.33 -14.19
N ASP A 155 -7.66 -9.47 -13.58
CA ASP A 155 -6.63 -10.40 -14.04
C ASP A 155 -7.02 -11.06 -15.39
N GLN A 156 -8.09 -10.59 -16.02
CA GLN A 156 -8.57 -11.04 -17.31
C GLN A 156 -7.62 -10.54 -18.41
N LYS A 157 -6.67 -11.40 -18.81
CA LYS A 157 -6.08 -11.33 -20.15
C LYS A 157 -7.23 -11.16 -21.17
N PRO A 158 -7.14 -10.20 -22.12
CA PRO A 158 -8.21 -9.99 -23.08
C PRO A 158 -8.46 -11.29 -23.84
N LYS A 159 -9.64 -11.89 -23.63
CA LYS A 159 -10.11 -12.99 -24.46
C LYS A 159 -10.57 -12.39 -25.78
N TYR A 160 -9.65 -12.32 -26.74
CA TYR A 160 -10.00 -12.08 -28.15
C TYR A 160 -10.69 -13.34 -28.70
N ALA A 161 -11.92 -13.58 -28.27
CA ALA A 161 -12.80 -14.57 -28.86
C ALA A 161 -13.97 -13.83 -29.51
N GLY A 162 -13.96 -13.75 -30.85
CA GLY A 162 -15.11 -13.27 -31.61
C GLY A 162 -16.35 -14.15 -31.34
N PRO A 163 -17.57 -13.61 -31.51
CA PRO A 163 -18.80 -14.36 -31.27
C PRO A 163 -18.84 -15.60 -32.17
N LYS A 164 -19.06 -16.78 -31.57
CA LYS A 164 -19.26 -18.03 -32.31
C LYS A 164 -20.54 -17.92 -33.13
N LEU A 165 -20.48 -18.29 -34.41
CA LEU A 165 -21.62 -18.25 -35.36
C LEU A 165 -22.89 -18.94 -34.81
N THR A 166 -22.71 -19.94 -33.95
CA THR A 166 -23.80 -20.68 -33.27
C THR A 166 -24.64 -19.83 -32.30
N GLN A 167 -24.20 -18.62 -31.92
CA GLN A 167 -24.98 -17.70 -31.09
C GLN A 167 -26.12 -17.02 -31.85
N PHE A 168 -26.04 -16.91 -33.18
CA PHE A 168 -27.08 -16.29 -34.00
C PHE A 168 -28.32 -17.18 -34.20
N PHE A 169 -28.20 -18.48 -33.91
CA PHE A 169 -29.26 -19.47 -34.13
C PHE A 169 -30.02 -19.87 -32.86
N LYS A 170 -29.70 -19.28 -31.69
CA LYS A 170 -30.34 -19.60 -30.40
C LYS A 170 -31.32 -18.49 -29.99
N GLY A 171 -32.53 -18.53 -30.55
CA GLY A 171 -33.58 -17.53 -30.28
C GLY A 171 -34.94 -18.06 -29.82
N ALA A 172 -35.18 -19.38 -29.86
CA ALA A 172 -36.45 -19.98 -29.45
C ALA A 172 -36.22 -21.13 -28.47
N THR A 173 -36.93 -21.10 -27.34
CA THR A 173 -37.04 -22.27 -26.45
C THR A 173 -37.94 -23.33 -27.12
N LYS A 174 -37.87 -24.60 -26.67
CA LYS A 174 -38.70 -25.69 -27.20
C LYS A 174 -40.22 -25.44 -27.09
N HIS A 175 -40.65 -24.45 -26.30
CA HIS A 175 -42.04 -24.08 -26.06
C HIS A 175 -42.49 -22.79 -26.78
N GLY A 176 -41.63 -22.17 -27.60
CA GLY A 176 -42.02 -20.99 -28.40
C GLY A 176 -41.89 -19.64 -27.69
N ASP A 177 -41.49 -19.62 -26.41
CA ASP A 177 -41.23 -18.38 -25.69
C ASP A 177 -39.94 -17.70 -26.17
N VAL A 178 -40.07 -16.46 -26.64
CA VAL A 178 -38.94 -15.62 -27.05
C VAL A 178 -38.29 -15.02 -25.81
N GLN A 179 -37.15 -15.57 -25.37
CA GLN A 179 -36.28 -14.88 -24.42
C GLN A 179 -35.69 -13.64 -25.11
N ARG A 180 -36.36 -12.49 -24.96
CA ARG A 180 -35.82 -11.21 -25.43
C ARG A 180 -34.59 -10.88 -24.58
N LYS A 181 -33.43 -10.83 -25.23
CA LYS A 181 -32.23 -10.31 -24.56
C LYS A 181 -32.47 -8.84 -24.21
N PRO A 182 -32.12 -8.41 -23.00
CA PRO A 182 -32.22 -7.00 -22.63
C PRO A 182 -31.46 -6.16 -23.65
N CYS A 183 -32.05 -5.03 -24.05
CA CYS A 183 -31.42 -4.21 -25.08
C CYS A 183 -30.08 -3.67 -24.56
N ARG A 184 -29.15 -3.42 -25.50
CA ARG A 184 -27.78 -3.00 -25.19
C ARG A 184 -27.72 -1.82 -24.22
N PHE A 185 -28.66 -0.87 -24.37
CA PHE A 185 -28.76 0.31 -23.51
C PHE A 185 -28.87 -0.03 -22.02
N PHE A 186 -29.72 -0.99 -21.64
CA PHE A 186 -29.91 -1.40 -20.24
C PHE A 186 -28.68 -2.14 -19.70
N LYS A 187 -28.13 -3.06 -20.52
CA LYS A 187 -26.95 -3.85 -20.14
C LYS A 187 -25.71 -2.99 -19.91
N GLU A 188 -25.44 -2.00 -20.75
CA GLU A 188 -24.28 -1.11 -20.61
C GLU A 188 -24.38 -0.15 -19.41
N ARG A 189 -25.59 0.08 -18.91
CA ARG A 189 -25.87 0.99 -17.80
C ARG A 189 -26.17 0.28 -16.48
N PHE A 190 -26.08 -1.04 -16.46
CA PHE A 190 -26.40 -1.87 -15.29
C PHE A 190 -27.82 -1.56 -14.74
N LEU A 191 -28.79 -1.44 -15.64
CA LEU A 191 -30.19 -1.17 -15.32
C LEU A 191 -31.03 -2.43 -15.49
N ASP A 192 -31.73 -2.82 -14.43
CA ASP A 192 -32.64 -3.97 -14.42
C ASP A 192 -34.02 -3.55 -13.88
N ASN A 193 -35.06 -4.29 -14.28
CA ASN A 193 -36.40 -4.08 -13.75
C ASN A 193 -36.45 -4.56 -12.29
N VAL A 194 -36.98 -3.73 -11.40
CA VAL A 194 -37.25 -4.11 -10.02
C VAL A 194 -38.51 -4.99 -10.01
N THR A 195 -38.35 -6.28 -9.76
CA THR A 195 -39.47 -7.23 -9.71
C THR A 195 -40.02 -7.42 -8.30
N ASP A 196 -39.23 -7.11 -7.27
CA ASP A 196 -39.55 -7.31 -5.87
C ASP A 196 -39.00 -6.13 -5.04
N PHE A 197 -39.76 -5.71 -4.01
CA PHE A 197 -39.42 -4.63 -3.08
C PHE A 197 -39.23 -5.16 -1.66
#